data_AF-A0A368L4Y5-F1
#
_entry.id   AF-A0A368L4Y5-F1
#
_cell.length_a   1.000
_cell.length_b   1.000
_cell.length_c   1.000
_cell.angle_alpha   90.00
_cell.angle_beta   90.00
_cell.angle_gamma   90.00
#
_symmetry.space_group_name_H-M   'P 1'
#
loop_
_entity.id
_entity.type
_entity.pdbx_description
1 polymer ?
#
loop_
_entity_poly.entity_id
_entity_poly.type
_entity_poly.pdbx_seq_one_letter_code
_entity_poly.pdbx_strand_id
1 'polypeptide(L)'
;MPLSIMFARFILPLFLGVLCPVGGQVSAQSKTTRSAAESKPVAWVVRVYGEVLAWDKNKVSRELKVGSPLYQEELVETGDEGAYAVLVFEDETKVTLQPESVLKLQVLNYLAKQPKNGQFVTELFRGGLRMLTGLIAKARPQNVRITTPTATIGIRGTGFDLSCTKRCADPDYVSDDDDPEEGAGLSAHVWLGSITLEPAATYPALLILQGQSANYNRPNMPPQIIPLPRVLQFSTPRPDGVPVNMSSVGPPCVPRYGQHGYASGGPGAPAAPGLSQMPPDFLGGGMPATESLSGMGFVDPDRGMAGLQQVERVAKSLPKYQQMQAPSRGEVARTSGHFPVNCQ
;
A
#
# COMPACT_ATOMS: atom_id res chain seq x y z
N MET A 1 -64.18 44.61 -20.06
CA MET A 1 -65.44 44.27 -20.74
C MET A 1 -65.14 43.26 -21.84
N PRO A 2 -65.91 42.18 -22.02
CA PRO A 2 -66.61 41.31 -21.05
C PRO A 2 -65.96 39.90 -21.02
N LEU A 3 -66.06 39.11 -19.94
CA LEU A 3 -67.22 38.28 -19.54
C LEU A 3 -67.51 37.21 -20.62
N SER A 4 -67.57 35.90 -20.37
CA SER A 4 -68.55 35.18 -19.52
C SER A 4 -68.62 33.74 -20.14
N ILE A 5 -68.77 32.59 -19.48
CA ILE A 5 -69.99 31.95 -18.90
C ILE A 5 -69.62 30.46 -18.69
N MET A 6 -69.63 29.96 -17.45
CA MET A 6 -70.62 29.05 -16.80
C MET A 6 -70.85 27.66 -17.45
N PHE A 7 -70.82 26.62 -16.61
CA PHE A 7 -71.96 25.80 -16.14
C PHE A 7 -71.44 24.42 -15.65
N ALA A 8 -71.49 24.15 -14.34
CA ALA A 8 -72.51 23.35 -13.63
C ALA A 8 -72.14 21.85 -13.51
N ARG A 9 -71.72 21.41 -12.31
CA ARG A 9 -72.54 20.71 -11.28
C ARG A 9 -73.13 19.38 -11.79
N PHE A 10 -72.76 18.26 -11.16
CA PHE A 10 -73.71 17.24 -10.67
C PHE A 10 -73.02 16.10 -9.86
N ILE A 11 -73.48 15.94 -8.61
CA ILE A 11 -73.82 14.69 -7.89
C ILE A 11 -72.72 13.72 -7.39
N LEU A 12 -72.57 13.70 -6.05
CA LEU A 12 -72.20 12.57 -5.16
C LEU A 12 -73.43 11.63 -5.01
N PRO A 13 -73.38 10.30 -4.68
CA PRO A 13 -72.74 9.82 -3.44
C PRO A 13 -72.31 8.31 -3.36
N LEU A 14 -71.71 7.97 -2.21
CA LEU A 14 -71.82 6.72 -1.41
C LEU A 14 -71.58 5.32 -2.03
N PHE A 15 -70.51 4.64 -1.59
CA PHE A 15 -70.42 3.18 -1.26
C PHE A 15 -69.17 3.01 -0.37
N LEU A 16 -69.24 2.85 0.96
CA LEU A 16 -69.59 1.66 1.76
C LEU A 16 -68.67 0.44 1.49
N GLY A 17 -67.75 0.15 2.42
CA GLY A 17 -67.40 -1.25 2.73
C GLY A 17 -65.93 -1.65 2.97
N VAL A 18 -65.65 -1.96 4.25
CA VAL A 18 -64.96 -3.19 4.74
C VAL A 18 -63.42 -3.27 4.81
N LEU A 19 -62.95 -3.37 6.08
CA LEU A 19 -61.87 -4.19 6.71
C LEU A 19 -60.84 -4.86 5.76
N CYS A 20 -59.52 -4.92 6.00
CA CYS A 20 -58.82 -5.43 7.19
C CYS A 20 -57.28 -5.30 6.97
N PRO A 21 -56.43 -5.25 8.03
CA PRO A 21 -54.98 -5.16 7.91
C PRO A 21 -54.35 -6.57 7.81
N VAL A 22 -53.44 -6.80 6.85
CA VAL A 22 -52.64 -8.03 6.81
C VAL A 22 -51.16 -7.68 6.90
N GLY A 23 -50.61 -7.98 8.08
CA GLY A 23 -49.38 -8.75 8.25
C GLY A 23 -48.14 -8.25 7.55
N GLY A 24 -47.30 -7.54 8.29
CA GLY A 24 -45.92 -7.30 7.91
C GLY A 24 -45.11 -8.60 7.84
N GLN A 25 -44.15 -8.62 6.92
CA GLN A 25 -42.90 -9.36 7.08
C GLN A 25 -41.75 -8.46 6.62
N VAL A 26 -41.16 -7.76 7.58
CA VAL A 26 -39.82 -7.18 7.42
C VAL A 26 -38.88 -8.38 7.44
N SER A 27 -38.49 -8.85 6.25
CA SER A 27 -37.40 -9.81 6.12
C SER A 27 -36.13 -9.16 6.65
N ALA A 28 -35.73 -9.55 7.85
CA ALA A 28 -34.42 -9.26 8.40
C ALA A 28 -33.39 -9.92 7.49
N GLN A 29 -32.87 -9.16 6.52
CA GLN A 29 -31.68 -9.56 5.78
C GLN A 29 -30.53 -9.58 6.78
N SER A 30 -30.16 -10.79 7.20
CA SER A 30 -28.93 -11.09 7.89
C SER A 30 -27.79 -10.48 7.08
N LYS A 31 -27.25 -9.39 7.60
CA LYS A 31 -26.07 -8.72 7.06
C LYS A 31 -24.90 -9.65 7.36
N THR A 32 -24.67 -10.61 6.47
CA THR A 32 -23.50 -11.49 6.51
C THR A 32 -22.26 -10.59 6.47
N THR A 33 -21.69 -10.35 7.64
CA THR A 33 -20.40 -9.70 7.82
C THR A 33 -19.37 -10.56 7.10
N ARG A 34 -19.00 -10.12 5.90
CA ARG A 34 -17.93 -10.71 5.09
C ARG A 34 -16.65 -10.54 5.91
N SER A 35 -16.20 -11.62 6.54
CA SER A 35 -14.90 -11.69 7.20
C SER A 35 -13.84 -11.27 6.18
N ALA A 36 -13.27 -10.08 6.38
CA ALA A 36 -12.15 -9.61 5.58
C ALA A 36 -10.97 -10.54 5.87
N ALA A 37 -10.49 -11.23 4.85
CA ALA A 37 -9.29 -12.05 4.97
C ALA A 37 -8.16 -11.21 5.55
N GLU A 38 -7.58 -11.68 6.66
CA GLU A 38 -6.52 -11.02 7.40
C GLU A 38 -5.23 -11.06 6.57
N SER A 39 -5.03 -10.05 5.73
CA SER A 39 -3.79 -9.88 4.99
C SER A 39 -2.66 -9.49 5.94
N LYS A 40 -1.49 -10.10 5.79
CA LYS A 40 -0.29 -9.76 6.59
C LYS A 40 0.16 -8.32 6.26
N PRO A 41 0.37 -7.45 7.26
CA PRO A 41 1.00 -6.14 7.04
C PRO A 41 2.42 -6.28 6.46
N VAL A 42 2.81 -5.36 5.60
CA VAL A 42 4.14 -5.28 4.98
C VAL A 42 4.95 -4.07 5.45
N ALA A 43 4.26 -3.06 5.98
CA ALA A 43 4.85 -1.86 6.54
C ALA A 43 3.97 -1.24 7.63
N TRP A 44 4.52 -0.29 8.36
CA TRP A 44 3.84 0.48 9.38
C TRP A 44 4.24 1.95 9.33
N VAL A 45 3.33 2.82 9.74
CA VAL A 45 3.56 4.25 9.84
C VAL A 45 4.19 4.57 11.20
N VAL A 46 5.39 5.12 11.22
CA VAL A 46 6.09 5.50 12.47
C VAL A 46 6.01 6.99 12.76
N ARG A 47 5.81 7.81 11.73
CA ARG A 47 5.51 9.25 11.86
C ARG A 47 4.55 9.65 10.75
N VAL A 48 3.65 10.57 11.06
CA VAL A 48 2.73 11.17 10.09
C VAL A 48 2.51 12.63 10.46
N TYR A 49 2.42 13.48 9.45
CA TYR A 49 2.02 14.87 9.57
C TYR A 49 1.12 15.21 8.37
N GLY A 50 0.08 16.02 8.60
CA GLY A 50 -0.93 16.32 7.59
C GLY A 50 -1.82 15.14 7.25
N GLU A 51 -2.54 15.26 6.14
CA GLU A 51 -3.40 14.19 5.62
C GLU A 51 -2.57 13.15 4.88
N VAL A 52 -2.69 11.89 5.28
CA VAL A 52 -2.09 10.76 4.57
C VAL A 52 -3.12 9.63 4.51
N LEU A 53 -3.37 9.13 3.30
CA LEU A 53 -4.36 8.11 3.01
C LEU A 53 -3.70 6.85 2.48
N ALA A 54 -4.27 5.70 2.79
CA ALA A 54 -4.01 4.46 2.08
C ALA A 54 -5.25 4.05 1.30
N TRP A 55 -5.09 3.69 0.03
CA TRP A 55 -6.14 3.19 -0.83
C TRP A 55 -5.96 1.69 -1.06
N ASP A 56 -7.01 0.92 -0.82
CA ASP A 56 -7.03 -0.50 -1.12
C ASP A 56 -7.30 -0.79 -2.61
N LYS A 57 -7.28 -2.07 -2.99
CA LYS A 57 -7.59 -2.53 -4.36
C LYS A 57 -9.00 -2.17 -4.82
N ASN A 58 -9.92 -1.90 -3.90
CA ASN A 58 -11.31 -1.56 -4.17
C ASN A 58 -11.54 -0.03 -4.19
N LYS A 59 -10.46 0.77 -4.14
CA LYS A 59 -10.49 2.24 -4.06
C LYS A 59 -11.17 2.77 -2.80
N VAL A 60 -11.16 1.99 -1.73
CA VAL A 60 -11.58 2.45 -0.41
C VAL A 60 -10.37 3.07 0.27
N SER A 61 -10.49 4.34 0.62
CA SER A 61 -9.46 5.08 1.36
C SER A 61 -9.61 4.91 2.86
N ARG A 62 -8.49 4.89 3.56
CA ARG A 62 -8.40 5.00 5.02
C ARG A 62 -7.32 6.01 5.41
N GLU A 63 -7.60 6.80 6.43
CA GLU A 63 -6.62 7.71 7.02
C GLU A 63 -5.51 6.92 7.73
N LEU A 64 -4.26 7.31 7.50
CA LEU A 64 -3.09 6.74 8.15
C LEU A 64 -2.70 7.53 9.39
N LYS A 65 -2.50 6.82 10.49
CA LYS A 65 -2.03 7.35 11.77
C LYS A 65 -0.77 6.62 12.18
N VAL A 66 -0.04 7.13 13.17
CA VAL A 66 1.08 6.40 13.77
C VAL A 66 0.61 5.02 14.23
N GLY A 67 1.34 3.97 13.86
CA GLY A 67 1.00 2.58 14.12
C GLY A 67 0.07 1.94 13.09
N SER A 68 -0.50 2.69 12.14
CA SER A 68 -1.33 2.11 11.09
C SER A 68 -0.53 1.08 10.27
N PRO A 69 -1.04 -0.14 10.10
CA PRO A 69 -0.45 -1.11 9.19
C PRO A 69 -0.68 -0.68 7.75
N LEU A 70 0.18 -1.14 6.86
CA LEU A 70 0.07 -1.05 5.41
C LEU A 70 0.18 -2.44 4.81
N TYR A 71 -0.52 -2.66 3.71
CA TYR A 71 -0.68 -3.95 3.07
C TYR A 71 -0.16 -3.91 1.63
N GLN A 72 0.19 -5.09 1.13
CA GLN A 72 0.62 -5.23 -0.25
C GLN A 72 -0.49 -4.79 -1.22
N GLU A 73 -0.09 -4.16 -2.31
CA GLU A 73 -0.89 -3.52 -3.36
C GLU A 73 -1.68 -2.27 -2.94
N GLU A 74 -1.51 -1.77 -1.71
CA GLU A 74 -2.07 -0.47 -1.34
C GLU A 74 -1.29 0.69 -1.98
N LEU A 75 -2.01 1.80 -2.19
CA LEU A 75 -1.43 3.08 -2.57
C LEU A 75 -1.40 3.99 -1.35
N VAL A 76 -0.23 4.51 -0.98
CA VAL A 76 -0.07 5.53 0.04
C VAL A 76 -0.03 6.88 -0.65
N GLU A 77 -0.99 7.74 -0.32
CA GLU A 77 -1.09 9.10 -0.83
C GLU A 77 -0.88 10.10 0.32
N THR A 78 -0.01 11.05 0.09
CA THR A 78 0.22 12.18 0.99
C THR A 78 -0.47 13.42 0.45
N GLY A 79 -1.09 14.19 1.34
CA GLY A 79 -1.74 15.44 1.01
C GLY A 79 -0.75 16.54 0.62
N ASP A 80 -1.29 17.76 0.52
CA ASP A 80 -0.50 18.93 0.16
C ASP A 80 0.07 19.58 1.45
N GLU A 81 0.72 20.73 1.31
CA GLU A 81 1.15 21.59 2.43
C GLU A 81 1.93 20.86 3.55
N GLY A 82 3.11 20.34 3.20
CA GLY A 82 4.04 19.79 4.19
C GLY A 82 3.61 18.45 4.78
N ALA A 83 2.52 17.83 4.29
CA ALA A 83 2.14 16.48 4.68
C ALA A 83 3.26 15.48 4.36
N TYR A 84 3.56 14.59 5.30
CA TYR A 84 4.57 13.55 5.11
C TYR A 84 4.27 12.33 5.98
N ALA A 85 4.77 11.18 5.54
CA ALA A 85 4.72 9.94 6.32
C ALA A 85 6.09 9.27 6.33
N VAL A 86 6.48 8.76 7.50
CA VAL A 86 7.63 7.87 7.63
C VAL A 86 7.10 6.46 7.80
N LEU A 87 7.45 5.60 6.87
CA LEU A 87 7.08 4.21 6.80
C LEU A 87 8.29 3.35 7.16
N VAL A 88 8.05 2.26 7.88
CA VAL A 88 9.05 1.21 8.10
C VAL A 88 8.51 -0.14 7.66
N PHE A 89 9.33 -0.91 6.97
CA PHE A 89 9.00 -2.20 6.41
C PHE A 89 9.58 -3.34 7.25
N GLU A 90 9.08 -4.56 7.05
CA GLU A 90 9.55 -5.75 7.77
C GLU A 90 11.06 -6.02 7.62
N ASP A 91 11.66 -5.61 6.49
CA ASP A 91 13.09 -5.79 6.23
C ASP A 91 13.97 -4.64 6.77
N GLU A 92 13.42 -3.78 7.62
CA GLU A 92 14.04 -2.56 8.15
C GLU A 92 14.27 -1.44 7.12
N THR A 93 13.74 -1.59 5.90
CA THR A 93 13.68 -0.46 4.97
C THR A 93 12.85 0.66 5.58
N LYS A 94 13.32 1.90 5.45
CA LYS A 94 12.59 3.09 5.90
C LYS A 94 12.36 4.03 4.73
N VAL A 95 11.15 4.52 4.59
CA VAL A 95 10.76 5.45 3.52
C VAL A 95 10.09 6.67 4.14
N THR A 96 10.55 7.87 3.80
CA THR A 96 9.83 9.12 4.10
C THR A 96 9.21 9.64 2.83
N LEU A 97 7.87 9.64 2.75
CA LEU A 97 7.13 10.22 1.64
C LEU A 97 7.06 11.74 1.81
N GLN A 98 7.31 12.46 0.73
CA GLN A 98 7.20 13.92 0.67
C GLN A 98 5.74 14.33 0.45
N PRO A 99 5.40 15.63 0.55
CA PRO A 99 4.08 16.11 0.14
C PRO A 99 3.76 15.69 -1.31
N GLU A 100 2.47 15.58 -1.61
CA GLU A 100 1.98 15.30 -2.97
C GLU A 100 2.52 14.00 -3.58
N SER A 101 2.88 13.04 -2.74
CA SER A 101 3.43 11.75 -3.16
C SER A 101 2.39 10.67 -3.22
N VAL A 102 2.50 9.82 -4.25
CA VAL A 102 1.70 8.60 -4.40
C VAL A 102 2.66 7.41 -4.60
N LEU A 103 2.73 6.55 -3.60
CA LEU A 103 3.58 5.36 -3.59
C LEU A 103 2.72 4.09 -3.58
N LYS A 104 2.97 3.17 -4.51
CA LYS A 104 2.37 1.83 -4.51
C LYS A 104 3.29 0.81 -3.87
N LEU A 105 2.71 0.00 -2.99
CA LEU A 105 3.38 -1.10 -2.32
C LEU A 105 3.22 -2.39 -3.14
N GLN A 106 3.96 -2.58 -4.24
CA GLN A 106 3.72 -3.68 -5.18
C GLN A 106 4.09 -5.07 -4.63
N VAL A 107 5.38 -5.43 -4.62
CA VAL A 107 5.85 -6.77 -4.23
C VAL A 107 6.75 -6.64 -3.02
N LEU A 108 6.26 -7.09 -1.88
CA LEU A 108 6.96 -6.98 -0.61
C LEU A 108 6.93 -8.34 0.07
N ASN A 109 7.99 -9.12 -0.16
CA ASN A 109 8.18 -10.41 0.46
C ASN A 109 9.49 -10.42 1.21
N TYR A 110 9.43 -10.61 2.52
CA TYR A 110 10.60 -10.74 3.36
C TYR A 110 10.48 -12.00 4.22
N LEU A 111 11.51 -12.85 4.13
CA LEU A 111 11.67 -14.00 5.01
C LEU A 111 12.94 -13.77 5.82
N ALA A 112 12.80 -13.48 7.13
CA ALA A 112 13.94 -13.17 8.00
C ALA A 112 15.05 -14.23 8.00
N LYS A 113 14.68 -15.51 7.85
CA LYS A 113 15.64 -16.63 7.76
C LYS A 113 16.34 -16.72 6.38
N GLN A 114 15.77 -16.13 5.34
CA GLN A 114 16.24 -16.20 3.97
C GLN A 114 16.13 -14.82 3.27
N PRO A 115 16.80 -13.78 3.78
CA PRO A 115 16.67 -12.41 3.26
C PRO A 115 17.08 -12.30 1.79
N LYS A 116 17.99 -13.17 1.33
CA LYS A 116 18.41 -13.26 -0.08
C LYS A 116 17.27 -13.62 -1.04
N ASN A 117 16.22 -14.29 -0.55
CA ASN A 117 15.07 -14.71 -1.35
C ASN A 117 13.91 -13.71 -1.27
N GLY A 118 14.03 -12.68 -0.42
CA GLY A 118 13.04 -11.61 -0.34
C GLY A 118 13.07 -10.70 -1.57
N GLN A 119 11.97 -10.00 -1.83
CA GLN A 119 11.83 -9.00 -2.89
C GLN A 119 11.18 -7.75 -2.31
N PHE A 120 11.69 -6.59 -2.74
CA PHE A 120 11.15 -5.29 -2.40
C PHE A 120 10.96 -4.48 -3.69
N VAL A 121 9.73 -4.38 -4.14
CA VAL A 121 9.35 -3.60 -5.33
C VAL A 121 8.24 -2.63 -4.93
N THR A 122 8.49 -1.35 -5.15
CA THR A 122 7.51 -0.29 -4.96
C THR A 122 7.52 0.64 -6.16
N GLU A 123 6.43 1.36 -6.37
CA GLU A 123 6.29 2.27 -7.51
C GLU A 123 5.96 3.67 -7.01
N LEU A 124 6.77 4.66 -7.35
CA LEU A 124 6.49 6.07 -7.09
C LEU A 124 5.87 6.67 -8.35
N PHE A 125 4.59 7.02 -8.28
CA PHE A 125 3.88 7.64 -9.41
C PHE A 125 4.18 9.13 -9.54
N ARG A 126 4.20 9.84 -8.41
CA ARG A 126 4.43 11.29 -8.35
C ARG A 126 4.93 11.70 -6.97
N GLY A 127 5.42 12.94 -6.87
CA GLY A 127 5.89 13.55 -5.63
C GLY A 127 7.34 13.16 -5.34
N GLY A 128 7.68 12.90 -4.10
CA GLY A 128 9.04 12.55 -3.71
C GLY A 128 9.11 11.54 -2.58
N LEU A 129 10.28 10.91 -2.45
CA LEU A 129 10.56 10.06 -1.30
C LEU A 129 12.02 10.15 -0.90
N ARG A 130 12.28 9.90 0.38
CA ARG A 130 13.58 9.53 0.91
C ARG A 130 13.55 8.04 1.26
N MET A 131 14.49 7.25 0.78
CA MET A 131 14.56 5.84 1.13
C MET A 131 15.91 5.51 1.76
N LEU A 132 15.87 4.70 2.81
CA LEU A 132 17.03 3.99 3.36
C LEU A 132 16.75 2.50 3.27
N THR A 133 17.57 1.79 2.49
CA THR A 133 17.31 0.38 2.18
C THR A 133 17.69 -0.55 3.33
N GLY A 134 16.89 -1.60 3.53
CA GLY A 134 17.01 -2.57 4.60
C GLY A 134 17.83 -3.82 4.28
N LEU A 135 17.47 -4.91 4.95
CA LEU A 135 18.17 -6.20 4.97
C LEU A 135 18.12 -6.93 3.61
N ILE A 136 17.06 -6.77 2.82
CA ILE A 136 16.99 -7.38 1.48
C ILE A 136 18.07 -6.78 0.58
N ALA A 137 18.20 -5.45 0.57
CA ALA A 137 19.23 -4.77 -0.24
C ALA A 137 20.64 -5.17 0.18
N LYS A 138 20.90 -5.31 1.49
CA LYS A 138 22.19 -5.80 2.01
C LYS A 138 22.48 -7.24 1.57
N ALA A 139 21.47 -8.10 1.52
CA ALA A 139 21.63 -9.51 1.20
C ALA A 139 21.72 -9.79 -0.31
N ARG A 140 20.90 -9.11 -1.11
CA ARG A 140 20.83 -9.21 -2.58
C ARG A 140 20.25 -7.92 -3.16
N PRO A 141 21.09 -6.92 -3.51
CA PRO A 141 20.63 -5.61 -3.98
C PRO A 141 19.71 -5.68 -5.21
N GLN A 142 19.94 -6.66 -6.09
CA GLN A 142 19.15 -6.93 -7.31
C GLN A 142 17.64 -7.12 -7.03
N ASN A 143 17.28 -7.49 -5.80
CA ASN A 143 15.90 -7.79 -5.40
C ASN A 143 15.15 -6.56 -4.88
N VAL A 144 15.80 -5.40 -4.82
CA VAL A 144 15.19 -4.14 -4.41
C VAL A 144 15.12 -3.21 -5.62
N ARG A 145 13.90 -2.82 -6.00
CA ARG A 145 13.63 -1.96 -7.16
C ARG A 145 12.59 -0.92 -6.81
N ILE A 146 12.81 0.30 -7.25
CA ILE A 146 11.80 1.35 -7.23
C ILE A 146 11.46 1.70 -8.66
N THR A 147 10.21 1.55 -9.06
CA THR A 147 9.75 1.92 -10.39
C THR A 147 9.14 3.32 -10.35
N THR A 148 9.31 4.05 -11.44
CA THR A 148 8.62 5.32 -11.72
C THR A 148 8.11 5.24 -13.16
N PRO A 149 7.21 6.14 -13.58
CA PRO A 149 6.71 6.12 -14.96
C PRO A 149 7.82 6.28 -16.02
N THR A 150 8.96 6.87 -15.67
CA THR A 150 10.04 7.17 -16.63
C THR A 150 11.27 6.27 -16.50
N ALA A 151 11.51 5.69 -15.33
CA ALA A 151 12.69 4.85 -15.10
C ALA A 151 12.50 3.84 -13.96
N THR A 152 13.31 2.79 -13.97
CA THR A 152 13.50 1.88 -12.84
C THR A 152 14.79 2.23 -12.11
N ILE A 153 14.72 2.28 -10.78
CA ILE A 153 15.86 2.54 -9.91
C ILE A 153 16.32 1.21 -9.32
N GLY A 154 17.49 0.76 -9.76
CA GLY A 154 18.22 -0.37 -9.20
C GLY A 154 18.99 0.06 -7.95
N ILE A 155 18.87 -0.73 -6.89
CA ILE A 155 19.49 -0.42 -5.60
C ILE A 155 20.84 -1.14 -5.48
N ARG A 156 21.87 -0.41 -5.00
CA ARG A 156 23.17 -0.97 -4.62
C ARG A 156 23.54 -0.58 -3.18
N GLY A 157 22.62 -0.88 -2.25
CA GLY A 157 22.79 -0.72 -0.79
C GLY A 157 22.94 0.73 -0.35
N THR A 158 21.84 1.49 -0.31
CA THR A 158 21.91 2.96 -0.36
C THR A 158 20.83 3.69 0.44
N GLY A 159 21.14 4.94 0.77
CA GLY A 159 20.17 5.98 1.13
C GLY A 159 20.12 7.04 0.02
N PHE A 160 18.94 7.27 -0.53
CA PHE A 160 18.73 8.14 -1.70
C PHE A 160 17.34 8.81 -1.72
N ASP A 161 17.28 9.96 -2.38
CA ASP A 161 16.14 10.88 -2.48
C ASP A 161 15.69 10.82 -3.93
N LEU A 162 14.39 10.65 -4.15
CA LEU A 162 13.77 10.72 -5.46
C LEU A 162 12.72 11.82 -5.47
N SER A 163 12.60 12.48 -6.60
CA SER A 163 11.48 13.34 -6.95
C SER A 163 11.02 13.00 -8.36
N CYS A 164 9.72 12.75 -8.50
CA CYS A 164 9.04 12.44 -9.74
C CYS A 164 7.94 13.49 -9.92
N THR A 165 8.25 14.55 -10.64
CA THR A 165 7.33 15.67 -10.89
C THR A 165 7.25 15.97 -12.37
N LYS A 166 6.26 16.79 -12.77
CA LYS A 166 6.09 17.22 -14.16
C LYS A 166 6.10 15.99 -15.09
N ARG A 167 7.00 15.91 -16.07
CA ARG A 167 7.06 14.78 -17.02
C ARG A 167 7.21 13.38 -16.38
N CYS A 168 7.81 13.28 -15.19
CA CYS A 168 7.88 11.97 -14.53
C CYS A 168 6.51 11.52 -14.04
N ALA A 169 5.69 12.44 -13.52
CA ALA A 169 4.36 12.15 -13.02
C ALA A 169 3.30 12.11 -14.12
N ASP A 170 3.50 12.90 -15.18
CA ASP A 170 2.61 13.01 -16.33
C ASP A 170 3.42 12.94 -17.64
N PRO A 171 3.38 11.81 -18.38
CA PRO A 171 4.15 11.66 -19.60
C PRO A 171 3.74 12.64 -20.70
N ASP A 172 2.53 13.20 -20.63
CA ASP A 172 1.99 14.17 -21.60
C ASP A 172 2.46 15.61 -21.30
N TYR A 173 3.12 15.84 -20.15
CA TYR A 173 3.67 17.14 -19.78
C TYR A 173 4.87 17.51 -20.65
N VAL A 174 4.69 18.44 -21.59
CA VAL A 174 5.74 18.95 -22.47
C VAL A 174 6.03 20.41 -22.15
N SER A 175 7.21 20.66 -21.62
CA SER A 175 7.80 22.00 -21.55
C SER A 175 9.31 21.90 -21.84
N ASP A 176 9.78 22.76 -22.74
CA ASP A 176 11.21 22.84 -23.07
C ASP A 176 11.95 23.82 -22.15
N ASP A 177 11.20 24.71 -21.48
CA ASP A 177 11.70 25.76 -20.57
C ASP A 177 11.91 25.28 -19.12
N ASP A 178 11.75 23.99 -18.85
CA ASP A 178 11.98 23.44 -17.53
C ASP A 178 13.47 23.49 -17.17
N ASP A 179 13.79 24.26 -16.13
CA ASP A 179 15.09 24.25 -15.49
C ASP A 179 15.34 22.89 -14.79
N PRO A 180 16.37 22.12 -15.19
CA PRO A 180 16.74 20.89 -14.50
C PRO A 180 17.05 21.09 -13.01
N GLU A 181 17.51 22.28 -12.59
CA GLU A 181 17.79 22.60 -11.19
C GLU A 181 16.51 22.83 -10.37
N GLU A 182 15.39 23.14 -11.03
CA GLU A 182 14.06 23.15 -10.41
C GLU A 182 13.48 21.75 -10.27
N GLY A 183 14.11 20.75 -10.90
CA GLY A 183 13.83 19.34 -10.66
C GLY A 183 12.64 18.79 -11.43
N ALA A 184 12.45 19.28 -12.65
CA ALA A 184 11.49 18.72 -13.59
C ALA A 184 11.85 17.27 -14.01
N GLY A 185 10.84 16.41 -14.17
CA GLY A 185 11.05 15.02 -14.53
C GLY A 185 11.44 14.17 -13.33
N LEU A 186 12.31 13.18 -13.54
CA LEU A 186 12.82 12.33 -12.48
C LEU A 186 14.17 12.87 -12.00
N SER A 187 14.24 13.29 -10.73
CA SER A 187 15.48 13.69 -10.08
C SER A 187 15.84 12.71 -8.98
N ALA A 188 17.12 12.37 -8.87
CA ALA A 188 17.64 11.48 -7.84
C ALA A 188 18.89 12.06 -7.19
N HIS A 189 19.04 11.88 -5.87
CA HIS A 189 20.25 12.23 -5.13
C HIS A 189 20.64 11.11 -4.17
N VAL A 190 21.93 10.76 -4.11
CA VAL A 190 22.42 9.68 -3.25
C VAL A 190 23.25 10.25 -2.11
N TRP A 191 22.84 10.08 -0.85
CA TRP A 191 23.68 10.48 0.31
C TRP A 191 24.47 9.33 0.92
N LEU A 192 24.13 8.07 0.58
CA LEU A 192 24.83 6.89 1.10
C LEU A 192 24.86 5.79 0.02
N GLY A 193 26.01 5.21 -0.31
CA GLY A 193 26.10 4.09 -1.25
C GLY A 193 25.96 4.50 -2.72
N SER A 194 25.17 3.74 -3.50
CA SER A 194 24.91 4.06 -4.92
C SER A 194 23.56 3.49 -5.40
N ILE A 195 23.03 4.10 -6.46
CA ILE A 195 21.88 3.58 -7.21
C ILE A 195 22.20 3.52 -8.70
N THR A 196 21.41 2.77 -9.43
CA THR A 196 21.42 2.75 -10.89
C THR A 196 20.07 3.24 -11.38
N LEU A 197 20.06 4.22 -12.28
CA LEU A 197 18.85 4.72 -12.94
C LEU A 197 18.78 4.08 -14.32
N GLU A 198 17.78 3.25 -14.54
CA GLU A 198 17.51 2.50 -15.77
C GLU A 198 16.32 3.16 -16.49
N PRO A 199 16.55 4.00 -17.51
CA PRO A 199 15.46 4.66 -18.23
C PRO A 199 14.54 3.65 -18.91
N ALA A 200 13.25 3.98 -19.03
CA ALA A 200 12.32 3.20 -19.83
C ALA A 200 12.63 3.26 -21.34
N ALA A 201 13.35 4.31 -21.77
CA ALA A 201 13.84 4.47 -23.15
C ALA A 201 15.14 3.67 -23.39
N THR A 202 15.58 3.59 -24.65
CA THR A 202 16.77 2.83 -25.09
C THR A 202 18.11 3.50 -24.71
N TYR A 203 18.22 4.02 -23.49
CA TYR A 203 19.46 4.55 -22.94
C TYR A 203 20.12 3.55 -22.00
N PRO A 204 21.46 3.53 -21.93
CA PRO A 204 22.14 2.73 -20.93
C PRO A 204 21.79 3.21 -19.52
N ALA A 205 21.86 2.28 -18.57
CA ALA A 205 21.67 2.58 -17.17
C ALA A 205 22.77 3.55 -16.66
N LEU A 206 22.36 4.59 -15.92
CA LEU A 206 23.27 5.55 -15.30
C LEU A 206 23.56 5.13 -13.85
N LEU A 207 24.83 4.92 -13.51
CA LEU A 207 25.27 4.73 -12.13
C LEU A 207 25.42 6.09 -11.44
N ILE A 208 24.75 6.25 -10.29
CA ILE A 208 24.81 7.47 -9.47
C ILE A 208 25.47 7.11 -8.15
N LEU A 209 26.61 7.74 -7.88
CA LEU A 209 27.41 7.52 -6.69
C LEU A 209 27.00 8.45 -5.55
N GLN A 210 27.46 8.13 -4.34
CA GLN A 210 27.31 8.99 -3.17
C GLN A 210 27.76 10.43 -3.45
N GLY A 211 26.94 11.39 -3.03
CA GLY A 211 27.13 12.82 -3.23
C GLY A 211 26.67 13.32 -4.60
N GLN A 212 26.38 12.43 -5.56
CA GLN A 212 25.92 12.81 -6.89
C GLN A 212 24.40 12.93 -6.94
N SER A 213 23.95 13.78 -7.86
CA SER A 213 22.55 13.89 -8.26
C SER A 213 22.44 13.64 -9.75
N ALA A 214 21.31 13.10 -10.18
CA ALA A 214 20.99 12.94 -11.58
C ALA A 214 19.59 13.45 -11.87
N ASN A 215 19.39 13.88 -13.11
CA ASN A 215 18.07 14.21 -13.64
C ASN A 215 17.84 13.45 -14.95
N TYR A 216 16.65 12.87 -15.06
CA TYR A 216 16.09 12.33 -16.28
C TYR A 216 14.77 13.04 -16.54
N ASN A 217 14.89 14.21 -17.18
CA ASN A 217 13.72 14.90 -17.68
C ASN A 217 13.44 14.46 -19.11
N ARG A 218 14.33 14.61 -20.11
CA ARG A 218 13.96 14.62 -21.56
C ARG A 218 13.92 13.23 -22.23
N PRO A 219 12.95 12.90 -23.11
CA PRO A 219 12.83 11.56 -23.69
C PRO A 219 13.89 11.30 -24.76
N ASN A 220 14.43 12.38 -25.35
CA ASN A 220 15.46 12.37 -26.38
C ASN A 220 16.86 12.66 -25.84
N MET A 221 17.02 12.74 -24.50
CA MET A 221 18.35 12.84 -23.90
C MET A 221 18.53 11.79 -22.81
N PRO A 222 19.73 11.20 -22.71
CA PRO A 222 20.02 10.30 -21.61
C PRO A 222 19.96 11.05 -20.26
N PRO A 223 19.75 10.33 -19.15
CA PRO A 223 19.93 10.88 -17.80
C PRO A 223 21.30 11.54 -17.64
N GLN A 224 21.36 12.65 -16.91
CA GLN A 224 22.60 13.41 -16.72
C GLN A 224 22.88 13.63 -15.23
N ILE A 225 24.17 13.62 -14.87
CA ILE A 225 24.62 14.05 -13.54
C ILE A 225 24.53 15.57 -13.47
N ILE A 226 23.87 16.08 -12.45
CA ILE A 226 23.64 17.52 -12.23
C ILE A 226 24.02 17.89 -10.78
N PRO A 227 24.20 19.18 -10.47
CA PRO A 227 24.18 19.66 -9.09
C PRO A 227 22.89 19.26 -8.36
N LEU A 228 22.88 19.28 -7.03
CA LEU A 228 21.68 18.96 -6.24
C LEU A 228 20.52 19.91 -6.58
N PRO A 229 19.45 19.44 -7.25
CA PRO A 229 18.33 20.30 -7.62
C PRO A 229 17.54 20.72 -6.38
N ARG A 230 16.87 21.88 -6.47
CA ARG A 230 16.03 22.44 -5.39
C ARG A 230 14.91 21.48 -5.00
N VAL A 231 14.35 20.73 -5.95
CA VAL A 231 13.27 19.77 -5.68
C VAL A 231 13.66 18.69 -4.68
N LEU A 232 14.96 18.36 -4.54
CA LEU A 232 15.44 17.32 -3.61
C LEU A 232 15.86 17.89 -2.25
N GLN A 233 15.76 19.20 -2.04
CA GLN A 233 16.05 19.85 -0.76
C GLN A 233 14.86 19.72 0.20
N PHE A 234 14.42 18.48 0.48
CA PHE A 234 13.23 18.28 1.30
C PHE A 234 13.47 18.71 2.76
N SER A 235 12.48 19.39 3.34
CA SER A 235 12.45 19.80 4.75
C SER A 235 12.02 18.70 5.73
N THR A 236 11.47 17.59 5.21
CA THR A 236 11.08 16.42 5.98
C THR A 236 12.30 15.74 6.62
N PRO A 237 12.13 14.87 7.63
CA PRO A 237 13.27 14.15 8.22
C PRO A 237 13.88 13.16 7.21
N ARG A 238 15.18 12.87 7.36
CA ARG A 238 15.77 11.70 6.69
C ARG A 238 15.42 10.42 7.45
N PRO A 239 15.23 9.27 6.77
CA PRO A 239 14.82 8.03 7.43
C PRO A 239 15.85 7.46 8.43
N ASP A 240 17.14 7.74 8.26
CA ASP A 240 18.22 7.36 9.19
C ASP A 240 18.12 8.10 10.53
N GLY A 241 17.70 9.36 10.53
CA GLY A 241 17.51 10.18 11.72
C GLY A 241 16.23 9.89 12.51
N VAL A 242 15.34 9.02 12.01
CA VAL A 242 14.11 8.65 12.72
C VAL A 242 14.36 7.42 13.59
N PRO A 243 14.31 7.54 14.94
CA PRO A 243 14.43 6.39 15.82
C PRO A 243 13.20 5.50 15.65
N VAL A 244 13.43 4.22 15.39
CA VAL A 244 12.38 3.21 15.25
C VAL A 244 12.75 2.02 16.12
N ASN A 245 11.85 1.62 17.00
CA ASN A 245 11.97 0.38 17.73
C ASN A 245 11.16 -0.71 16.98
N MET A 246 11.86 -1.56 16.23
CA MET A 246 11.21 -2.61 15.43
C MET A 246 10.42 -3.61 16.28
N SER A 247 10.76 -3.81 17.56
CA SER A 247 9.99 -4.66 18.46
C SER A 247 8.62 -4.09 18.84
N SER A 248 8.43 -2.77 18.67
CA SER A 248 7.14 -2.08 18.89
C SER A 248 6.30 -1.97 17.62
N VAL A 249 6.88 -2.32 16.47
CA VAL A 249 6.26 -2.23 15.15
C VAL A 249 6.02 -3.65 14.65
N GLY A 250 4.93 -4.25 15.14
CA GLY A 250 4.49 -5.60 14.79
C GLY A 250 3.00 -5.64 14.50
N PRO A 251 2.44 -6.79 14.06
CA PRO A 251 1.00 -6.92 13.94
C PRO A 251 0.34 -6.52 15.28
N PRO A 252 -0.84 -5.88 15.26
CA PRO A 252 -1.55 -5.58 16.49
C PRO A 252 -1.62 -6.88 17.31
N CYS A 253 -1.32 -6.79 18.61
CA CYS A 253 -1.53 -7.91 19.52
C CYS A 253 -2.92 -8.48 19.26
N VAL A 254 -3.01 -9.67 18.66
CA VAL A 254 -4.27 -10.42 18.64
C VAL A 254 -4.57 -10.71 20.10
N PRO A 255 -5.73 -10.26 20.64
CA PRO A 255 -6.12 -10.68 21.96
C PRO A 255 -6.19 -12.20 21.93
N ARG A 256 -5.29 -12.88 22.65
CA ARG A 256 -5.54 -14.26 23.02
C ARG A 256 -6.78 -14.20 23.91
N TYR A 257 -7.96 -14.42 23.32
CA TYR A 257 -9.09 -14.89 24.10
C TYR A 257 -8.59 -16.15 24.80
N GLY A 258 -8.35 -16.01 26.10
CA GLY A 258 -7.72 -17.05 26.90
C GLY A 258 -8.48 -18.35 26.67
N GLN A 259 -7.75 -19.39 26.27
CA GLN A 259 -8.09 -20.72 26.75
C GLN A 259 -7.99 -20.63 28.28
N HIS A 260 -9.10 -20.30 28.94
CA HIS A 260 -9.23 -20.55 30.36
C HIS A 260 -9.11 -22.06 30.51
N GLY A 261 -7.91 -22.50 30.89
CA GLY A 261 -7.70 -23.84 31.37
C GLY A 261 -8.66 -24.06 32.53
N TYR A 262 -9.57 -25.01 32.35
CA TYR A 262 -10.30 -25.58 33.47
C TYR A 262 -9.28 -26.23 34.40
N ALA A 263 -8.91 -25.51 35.46
CA ALA A 263 -8.22 -26.07 36.59
C ALA A 263 -9.22 -26.92 37.38
N SER A 264 -9.33 -28.21 37.05
CA SER A 264 -10.05 -29.18 37.87
C SER A 264 -9.15 -29.59 39.04
N GLY A 265 -9.24 -28.88 40.17
CA GLY A 265 -8.77 -29.37 41.45
C GLY A 265 -9.95 -29.89 42.28
N GLY A 266 -9.97 -31.20 42.56
CA GLY A 266 -10.92 -31.84 43.47
C GLY A 266 -10.53 -33.30 43.73
N PRO A 267 -10.56 -33.83 44.98
CA PRO A 267 -9.81 -35.02 45.36
C PRO A 267 -10.61 -36.34 45.28
N GLY A 268 -9.89 -37.41 44.91
CA GLY A 268 -9.91 -38.73 45.58
C GLY A 268 -11.03 -39.74 45.29
N ALA A 269 -10.62 -40.88 44.70
CA ALA A 269 -11.06 -42.28 44.87
C ALA A 269 -11.72 -42.97 43.64
N PRO A 270 -11.67 -44.31 43.53
CA PRO A 270 -10.51 -45.20 43.61
C PRO A 270 -10.34 -46.05 42.32
N ALA A 271 -9.23 -46.79 42.25
CA ALA A 271 -8.87 -47.67 41.14
C ALA A 271 -9.77 -48.91 41.02
N ALA A 272 -10.01 -49.35 39.77
CA ALA A 272 -10.31 -50.73 39.44
C ALA A 272 -9.65 -51.13 38.09
N PRO A 273 -9.29 -52.41 37.89
CA PRO A 273 -8.22 -52.80 36.97
C PRO A 273 -8.71 -53.55 35.72
N GLY A 274 -7.81 -53.64 34.74
CA GLY A 274 -7.72 -54.78 33.85
C GLY A 274 -8.16 -54.53 32.40
N LEU A 275 -7.22 -54.70 31.47
CA LEU A 275 -7.46 -55.37 30.19
C LEU A 275 -6.11 -55.88 29.68
N SER A 276 -5.85 -57.16 29.96
CA SER A 276 -4.89 -57.96 29.21
C SER A 276 -5.53 -58.46 27.92
N GLN A 277 -4.65 -58.81 26.97
CA GLN A 277 -4.84 -59.70 25.82
C GLN A 277 -5.15 -59.01 24.47
N MET A 278 -4.09 -58.87 23.67
CA MET A 278 -4.14 -59.06 22.22
C MET A 278 -3.16 -60.20 21.86
N PRO A 279 -3.57 -61.20 21.07
CA PRO A 279 -2.64 -62.07 20.35
C PRO A 279 -2.36 -61.56 18.92
N PRO A 280 -1.28 -62.06 18.27
CA PRO A 280 -0.70 -61.46 17.07
C PRO A 280 -1.09 -62.18 15.76
N ASP A 281 -0.56 -61.61 14.67
CA ASP A 281 -0.35 -62.18 13.34
C ASP A 281 -1.44 -61.94 12.28
N PHE A 282 -1.09 -61.17 11.24
CA PHE A 282 -1.01 -61.72 9.89
C PHE A 282 -0.08 -60.90 8.99
N LEU A 283 0.73 -61.63 8.24
CA LEU A 283 1.81 -61.20 7.37
C LEU A 283 1.33 -60.57 6.05
N GLY A 284 2.17 -59.68 5.50
CA GLY A 284 2.52 -59.73 4.07
C GLY A 284 1.93 -58.65 3.17
N GLY A 285 2.82 -57.97 2.43
CA GLY A 285 2.46 -57.19 1.23
C GLY A 285 3.39 -56.01 1.00
N GLY A 286 4.43 -56.21 0.17
CA GLY A 286 5.43 -55.19 -0.15
C GLY A 286 5.16 -54.37 -1.42
N MET A 287 6.10 -53.44 -1.63
CA MET A 287 6.48 -52.69 -2.86
C MET A 287 5.68 -51.43 -3.23
N PRO A 288 6.27 -50.48 -4.01
CA PRO A 288 7.69 -50.09 -4.10
C PRO A 288 7.92 -48.55 -4.08
N ALA A 289 9.19 -48.16 -4.12
CA ALA A 289 9.69 -46.80 -4.33
C ALA A 289 9.70 -46.39 -5.83
N THR A 290 9.98 -45.08 -6.03
CA THR A 290 10.50 -44.33 -7.22
C THR A 290 9.51 -43.53 -8.07
N GLU A 291 9.72 -42.19 -8.12
CA GLU A 291 9.97 -41.31 -9.30
C GLU A 291 9.87 -39.84 -8.83
N SER A 292 10.92 -39.02 -8.81
CA SER A 292 11.69 -38.38 -9.91
C SER A 292 10.96 -37.24 -10.65
N LEU A 293 11.50 -36.04 -10.42
CA LEU A 293 11.42 -34.75 -11.12
C LEU A 293 11.00 -34.76 -12.60
N SER A 294 10.12 -33.83 -13.00
CA SER A 294 10.33 -32.83 -14.08
C SER A 294 9.02 -32.10 -14.42
N GLY A 295 9.07 -30.77 -14.55
CA GLY A 295 7.92 -29.98 -15.02
C GLY A 295 8.05 -28.48 -14.76
N MET A 296 9.04 -27.84 -15.38
CA MET A 296 9.12 -26.38 -15.48
C MET A 296 8.01 -25.87 -16.41
N GLY A 297 7.18 -24.96 -15.89
CA GLY A 297 6.23 -24.16 -16.68
C GLY A 297 6.68 -22.71 -16.70
N PHE A 298 7.17 -22.31 -17.87
CA PHE A 298 7.60 -20.98 -18.30
C PHE A 298 6.55 -19.90 -17.96
N VAL A 299 6.95 -18.81 -17.28
CA VAL A 299 6.07 -17.65 -17.02
C VAL A 299 6.22 -16.66 -18.17
N ASP A 300 5.10 -16.46 -18.86
CA ASP A 300 4.87 -15.57 -19.99
C ASP A 300 5.16 -14.08 -19.66
N PRO A 301 6.06 -13.39 -20.41
CA PRO A 301 6.43 -11.99 -20.14
C PRO A 301 5.36 -10.95 -20.50
N ASP A 302 4.28 -11.30 -21.22
CA ASP A 302 3.27 -10.33 -21.65
C ASP A 302 2.19 -10.01 -20.60
N ARG A 303 2.18 -10.71 -19.46
CA ARG A 303 1.19 -10.49 -18.38
C ARG A 303 1.48 -9.28 -17.48
N GLY A 304 2.62 -8.61 -17.64
CA GLY A 304 2.99 -7.42 -16.85
C GLY A 304 2.34 -6.11 -17.32
N MET A 305 1.90 -6.02 -18.58
CA MET A 305 1.49 -4.74 -19.20
C MET A 305 0.01 -4.38 -18.94
N ALA A 306 -0.86 -5.38 -18.77
CA ALA A 306 -2.28 -5.14 -18.47
C ALA A 306 -2.52 -4.63 -17.04
N GLY A 307 -1.66 -5.02 -16.09
CA GLY A 307 -1.71 -4.52 -14.71
C GLY A 307 -1.32 -3.04 -14.60
N LEU A 308 -0.36 -2.59 -15.41
CA LEU A 308 0.13 -1.21 -15.43
C LEU A 308 -0.93 -0.24 -15.98
N GLN A 309 -1.62 -0.61 -17.08
CA GLN A 309 -2.69 0.22 -17.65
C GLN A 309 -3.91 0.36 -16.72
N GLN A 310 -4.24 -0.70 -15.96
CA GLN A 310 -5.34 -0.65 -15.01
C GLN A 310 -5.03 0.28 -13.84
N VAL A 311 -3.77 0.31 -13.37
CA VAL A 311 -3.33 1.13 -12.22
C VAL A 311 -3.10 2.59 -12.63
N GLU A 312 -2.54 2.83 -13.81
CA GLU A 312 -2.42 4.17 -14.40
C GLU A 312 -3.81 4.82 -14.54
N ARG A 313 -4.83 4.05 -14.94
CA ARG A 313 -6.22 4.51 -14.98
C ARG A 313 -6.79 4.83 -13.60
N VAL A 314 -6.33 4.14 -12.55
CA VAL A 314 -6.73 4.46 -11.16
C VAL A 314 -6.08 5.75 -10.68
N ALA A 315 -4.76 5.90 -10.86
CA ALA A 315 -4.03 7.12 -10.51
C ALA A 315 -4.59 8.35 -11.24
N LYS A 316 -4.92 8.21 -12.53
CA LYS A 316 -5.57 9.25 -13.35
C LYS A 316 -7.05 9.49 -12.99
N SER A 317 -7.69 8.61 -12.22
CA SER A 317 -9.11 8.73 -11.80
C SER A 317 -9.30 9.33 -10.40
N LEU A 318 -8.23 9.64 -9.68
CA LEU A 318 -8.32 10.24 -8.34
C LEU A 318 -8.84 11.69 -8.43
N PRO A 319 -9.73 12.15 -7.53
CA PRO A 319 -10.32 13.49 -7.58
C PRO A 319 -9.28 14.63 -7.62
N LYS A 320 -8.12 14.45 -6.98
CA LYS A 320 -7.00 15.42 -7.04
C LYS A 320 -6.32 15.50 -8.40
N TYR A 321 -6.32 14.42 -9.20
CA TYR A 321 -5.82 14.43 -10.58
C TYR A 321 -6.64 15.37 -11.48
N GLN A 322 -7.96 15.47 -11.23
CA GLN A 322 -8.87 16.35 -11.98
C GLN A 322 -8.91 17.79 -11.43
N GLN A 323 -8.51 18.01 -10.16
CA GLN A 323 -8.58 19.32 -9.51
C GLN A 323 -7.34 20.20 -9.72
N MET A 324 -6.24 19.70 -10.30
CA MET A 324 -5.10 20.54 -10.74
C MET A 324 -5.45 21.50 -11.90
N GLN A 325 -6.70 21.53 -12.37
CA GLN A 325 -7.18 22.45 -13.43
C GLN A 325 -8.01 23.65 -12.92
N ALA A 326 -8.18 23.88 -11.61
CA ALA A 326 -8.94 25.05 -11.12
C ALA A 326 -8.51 25.55 -9.72
N PRO A 327 -8.54 26.88 -9.46
CA PRO A 327 -8.06 27.47 -8.21
C PRO A 327 -9.01 27.25 -7.02
N SER A 328 -8.43 26.92 -5.87
CA SER A 328 -9.11 26.47 -4.64
C SER A 328 -9.59 27.60 -3.71
N ARG A 329 -10.73 27.37 -3.05
CA ARG A 329 -11.16 28.04 -1.80
C ARG A 329 -11.49 26.95 -0.77
N GLY A 330 -10.89 27.05 0.41
CA GLY A 330 -10.96 26.02 1.46
C GLY A 330 -11.95 26.30 2.58
N GLU A 331 -12.08 25.33 3.49
CA GLU A 331 -12.31 25.54 4.93
C GLU A 331 -12.06 24.23 5.69
N VAL A 332 -11.35 24.30 6.82
CA VAL A 332 -10.91 23.14 7.63
C VAL A 332 -11.60 23.17 9.00
N ALA A 333 -12.27 22.07 9.37
CA ALA A 333 -12.81 21.87 10.70
C ALA A 333 -11.96 20.87 11.50
N ARG A 334 -11.46 21.31 12.66
CA ARG A 334 -10.68 20.51 13.63
C ARG A 334 -11.62 19.84 14.64
N THR A 335 -11.45 18.54 14.90
CA THR A 335 -11.85 17.95 16.19
C THR A 335 -10.83 16.92 16.66
N SER A 336 -10.39 17.08 17.91
CA SER A 336 -9.43 16.24 18.63
C SER A 336 -10.16 15.22 19.49
N GLY A 337 -9.79 13.93 19.40
CA GLY A 337 -10.25 12.87 20.31
C GLY A 337 -9.07 12.00 20.72
N HIS A 338 -8.76 11.99 22.01
CA HIS A 338 -7.69 11.23 22.65
C HIS A 338 -8.29 9.97 23.29
N PHE A 339 -7.77 8.77 22.97
CA PHE A 339 -8.08 7.54 23.70
C PHE A 339 -6.78 6.77 23.96
N PRO A 340 -6.43 6.47 25.23
CA PRO A 340 -5.31 5.60 25.54
C PRO A 340 -5.79 4.14 25.46
N VAL A 341 -5.04 3.31 24.75
CA VAL A 341 -5.18 1.85 24.84
C VAL A 341 -3.90 1.33 25.49
N ASN A 342 -4.00 0.85 26.72
CA ASN A 342 -2.89 0.22 27.44
C ASN A 342 -2.58 -1.13 26.79
N CYS A 343 -1.33 -1.31 26.37
CA CYS A 343 -0.75 -2.60 26.01
C CYS A 343 0.08 -3.11 27.19
N GLN A 344 -0.29 -4.27 27.75
CA GLN A 344 0.56 -5.10 28.60
C GLN A 344 0.91 -6.37 27.84
#